data_AF-A0A7R9AIX9-F1
#
_entry.id   AF-A0A7R9AIX9-F1
#
_cell.length_a   1.000
_cell.length_b   1.000
_cell.length_c   1.000
_cell.angle_alpha   90.00
_cell.angle_beta   90.00
_cell.angle_gamma   90.00
#
_symmetry.space_group_name_H-M   'P 1'
#
loop_
_entity.id
_entity.type
_entity.pdbx_description
1 polymer ?
#
loop_
_entity_poly.entity_id
_entity_poly.type
_entity_poly.pdbx_seq_one_letter_code
_entity_poly.pdbx_strand_id
1 'polypeptide(L)' 'MGGKLEGIGARLQTDGDFTKVSSVVVGGPAWKTKKLQDDDVILKVAQKGQDPVDITGMRVDDVVQ' A
#
# COMPACT_ATOMS: atom_id res chain seq x y z
N MET A 1 21.08 8.18 11.48
CA MET A 1 20.89 6.82 10.95
C MET A 1 19.75 6.90 9.94
N GLY A 2 20.05 6.91 8.64
CA GLY A 2 19.02 7.01 7.60
C GLY A 2 18.32 5.66 7.47
N GLY A 3 17.17 5.50 8.13
CA GLY A 3 16.36 4.29 8.01
C GLY A 3 15.87 4.15 6.56
N LYS A 4 16.43 3.20 5.82
CA LYS A 4 15.96 2.87 4.48
C LYS A 4 14.77 1.93 4.65
N LEU A 5 13.58 2.42 4.32
CA LEU A 5 12.37 1.61 4.33
C LEU A 5 12.26 0.91 2.97
N GLU A 6 12.15 -0.42 2.98
CA GLU A 6 11.87 -1.23 1.80
C GLU A 6 10.37 -1.44 1.68
N GLY A 7 9.81 -1.20 0.49
CA GLY A 7 8.37 -1.28 0.27
C GLY A 7 7.99 -0.80 -1.13
N ILE A 8 6.69 -0.63 -1.37
CA ILE A 8 6.17 -0.26 -2.70
C ILE A 8 6.37 1.22 -3.06
N GLY A 9 6.78 2.07 -2.10
CA GLY A 9 6.93 3.51 -2.33
C GLY A 9 5.60 4.25 -2.40
N ALA A 10 4.68 3.92 -1.52
CA ALA A 10 3.41 4.61 -1.34
C ALA A 10 3.16 4.81 0.16
N ARG A 11 2.40 5.86 0.50
CA ARG A 11 1.86 6.05 1.84
C ARG A 11 0.42 5.60 1.83
N LEU A 12 0.04 4.82 2.83
CA LEU A 12 -1.31 4.30 2.99
C LEU A 12 -1.96 4.94 4.21
N GLN A 13 -3.27 5.06 4.18
CA GLN A 13 -4.09 5.53 5.28
C GLN A 13 -5.39 4.72 5.34
N THR A 14 -5.97 4.62 6.52
CA THR A 14 -7.32 4.05 6.68
C THR A 14 -8.35 5.14 6.46
N ASP A 15 -9.34 4.87 5.60
CA ASP A 15 -10.51 5.70 5.37
C ASP A 15 -11.76 4.81 5.55
N GLY A 16 -12.38 4.92 6.71
CA GLY A 16 -13.43 3.98 7.15
C GLY A 16 -12.89 2.55 7.22
N ASP A 17 -13.52 1.64 6.48
CA ASP A 17 -13.11 0.24 6.40
C ASP A 17 -12.06 -0.02 5.30
N PHE A 18 -11.65 1.00 4.55
CA PHE A 18 -10.78 0.83 3.39
C PHE A 18 -9.36 1.33 3.66
N THR A 19 -8.39 0.64 3.05
CA THR A 19 -7.02 1.14 2.96
C THR A 19 -6.87 1.93 1.67
N LYS A 20 -6.48 3.20 1.79
CA LYS A 20 -6.38 4.15 0.69
C LYS A 20 -4.94 4.66 0.53
N VAL A 21 -4.53 4.92 -0.70
CA VAL A 21 -3.24 5.54 -1.00
C VAL A 21 -3.34 7.03 -0.76
N SER A 22 -2.63 7.53 0.26
CA SER A 22 -2.59 8.96 0.60
C SER A 22 -1.62 9.74 -0.27
N SER A 23 -0.51 9.11 -0.68
CA SER A 23 0.44 9.69 -1.63
C SER A 23 1.37 8.64 -2.21
N VAL A 24 1.71 8.75 -3.49
CA VAL A 24 2.76 7.95 -4.13
C VAL A 24 4.11 8.67 -4.04
N VAL A 25 5.16 7.96 -3.61
CA VAL A 25 6.52 8.52 -3.49
C VAL A 25 7.13 8.67 -4.89
N VAL A 26 7.41 9.92 -5.28
CA VAL A 26 8.03 10.25 -6.58
C VAL A 26 9.36 9.53 -6.74
N GLY A 27 9.55 8.85 -7.87
CA GLY A 27 10.73 8.04 -8.14
C GLY A 27 10.77 6.66 -7.46
N GLY A 28 9.78 6.36 -6.60
CA GLY A 28 9.60 5.06 -5.97
C GLY A 28 9.05 3.98 -6.92
N PRO A 29 8.98 2.70 -6.49
CA PRO A 29 8.48 1.61 -7.31
C PRO A 29 7.04 1.81 -7.83
N ALA A 30 6.11 2.24 -6.97
CA ALA A 30 4.73 2.52 -7.35
C ALA A 30 4.64 3.63 -8.42
N TRP A 31 5.41 4.71 -8.26
CA TRP A 31 5.48 5.79 -9.24
C TRP A 31 6.00 5.33 -10.60
N LYS A 32 7.06 4.50 -10.61
CA LYS A 32 7.69 3.98 -11.84
C LYS A 32 6.74 3.07 -12.63
N THR A 33 5.95 2.26 -11.94
CA THR A 33 5.02 1.34 -12.60
C THR A 33 3.74 2.04 -13.06
N LYS A 34 3.39 3.20 -12.48
CA LYS A 34 2.14 3.96 -12.74
C LYS A 34 0.87 3.13 -12.53
N LYS A 35 0.96 2.03 -11.79
CA LYS A 35 -0.16 1.14 -11.48
C LYS A 35 -0.91 1.53 -10.20
N LEU A 36 -0.39 2.53 -9.50
CA LEU A 36 -0.95 3.05 -8.27
C LEU A 36 -0.94 4.58 -8.35
N GLN A 37 -2.04 5.19 -7.95
CA GLN A 37 -2.23 6.63 -7.91
C GLN A 37 -2.73 7.08 -6.55
N ASP A 38 -2.63 8.38 -6.30
CA ASP A 38 -3.23 8.98 -5.13
C ASP A 38 -4.73 8.74 -5.16
N ASP A 39 -5.30 8.50 -3.99
CA ASP A 39 -6.70 8.14 -3.76
C ASP A 39 -7.15 6.73 -4.19
N ASP A 40 -6.26 5.90 -4.73
CA ASP A 40 -6.57 4.49 -5.00
C ASP A 40 -6.93 3.74 -3.71
N VAL A 41 -7.90 2.84 -3.81
CA VAL A 41 -8.31 1.95 -2.71
C VAL A 41 -7.71 0.56 -2.91
N ILE A 42 -7.03 0.07 -1.89
CA ILE A 42 -6.46 -1.27 -1.85
C ILE A 42 -7.47 -2.20 -1.19
N LEU A 43 -8.03 -3.12 -1.97
CA LEU A 43 -9.02 -4.09 -1.50
C LEU A 43 -8.38 -5.41 -1.07
N LYS A 44 -7.31 -5.82 -1.75
CA LYS A 44 -6.65 -7.11 -1.52
C LYS A 44 -5.14 -7.00 -1.63
N VAL A 45 -4.43 -7.79 -0.84
CA VAL A 45 -2.97 -7.91 -0.87
C VAL A 45 -2.60 -9.38 -0.98
N ALA A 46 -1.55 -9.69 -1.74
CA ALA A 46 -1.07 -11.04 -1.92
C ALA A 46 0.45 -11.08 -1.71
N GLN A 47 0.90 -12.09 -0.97
CA GLN A 47 2.32 -12.45 -0.94
C GLN A 47 2.65 -13.29 -2.18
N LYS A 48 3.93 -13.33 -2.54
CA LYS A 48 4.38 -14.08 -3.72
C LYS A 48 4.00 -15.56 -3.60
N GLY A 49 3.19 -16.04 -4.54
CA GLY A 49 2.76 -17.44 -4.59
C GLY A 49 1.60 -17.80 -3.65
N GLN A 50 0.97 -16.81 -3.02
CA GLN A 50 -0.24 -16.98 -2.20
C GLN A 50 -1.44 -16.32 -2.85
N ASP A 51 -2.63 -16.77 -2.46
CA ASP A 51 -3.88 -16.17 -2.90
C ASP A 51 -4.06 -14.77 -2.28
N PRO A 52 -4.66 -13.80 -3.00
CA PRO A 52 -4.95 -12.49 -2.46
C PRO A 52 -5.93 -12.55 -1.28
N VAL A 53 -5.56 -11.87 -0.19
CA VAL A 53 -6.38 -11.73 1.02
C VAL A 53 -7.10 -10.40 1.00
N ASP A 54 -8.38 -10.41 1.37
CA ASP A 54 -9.17 -9.19 1.56
C ASP A 54 -8.72 -8.47 2.83
N ILE A 55 -8.45 -7.17 2.70
CA ILE A 55 -7.94 -6.34 3.79
C ILE A 55 -8.96 -5.31 4.28
N THR A 56 -10.20 -5.40 3.82
CA THR A 56 -11.29 -4.50 4.27
C THR A 56 -11.51 -4.66 5.77
N GLY A 57 -11.52 -3.54 6.49
CA GLY A 57 -11.63 -3.48 7.95
C GLY A 57 -10.33 -3.77 8.71
N MET A 58 -9.22 -4.09 8.01
CA MET A 58 -7.91 -4.24 8.65
C MET A 58 -7.32 -2.87 8.98
N ARG A 59 -6.56 -2.79 10.08
CA ARG A 59 -5.77 -1.59 10.36
C ARG A 59 -4.63 -1.51 9.36
N VAL A 60 -4.27 -0.29 8.94
CA VAL A 60 -3.15 -0.09 8.01
C VAL A 60 -1.85 -0.72 8.53
N ASP A 61 -1.63 -0.74 9.85
CA ASP A 61 -0.46 -1.37 10.47
C ASP A 61 -0.42 -2.89 10.25
N ASP A 62 -1.58 -3.55 10.22
CA ASP A 62 -1.69 -5.00 9.95
C ASP A 62 -1.50 -5.31 8.45
N VAL A 63 -1.72 -4.32 7.58
CA VAL A 63 -1.55 -4.42 6.12
C VAL A 63 -0.09 -4.20 5.70
N VAL A 64 0.66 -3.37 6.44
CA VAL A 64 2.01 -2.89 6.07
C VAL A 64 3.14 -3.72 6.70
N GLN A 65 2.82 -4.77 7.46
CA GLN A 65 3.82 -5.64 8.12
C GLN A 65 4.70 -6.48 7.19
#